data_AF-A0A353F168-F1
#
_entry.id   AF-A0A353F168-F1
#
_cell.length_a   1.000
_cell.length_b   1.000
_cell.length_c   1.000
_cell.angle_alpha   90.00
_cell.angle_beta   90.00
_cell.angle_gamma   90.00
#
_symmetry.space_group_name_H-M   'P 1'
#
loop_
_entity.id
_entity.type
_entity.pdbx_description
1 polymer ?
#
loop_
_entity_poly.entity_id
_entity_poly.type
_entity_poly.pdbx_seq_one_letter_code
_entity_poly.pdbx_strand_id
1 'polypeptide(L)' 'MVEWFYGKEGQQYGPIDEVTLRARIATGEIGSQDLVWHEGMDSWKP' A
#
# COMPACT_ATOMS: atom_id res chain seq x y z
N MET A 1 8.74 8.36 10.21
CA MET A 1 8.35 7.04 9.68
C MET A 1 7.19 7.30 8.76
N VAL A 2 7.22 6.81 7.51
CA VAL A 2 6.14 7.05 6.54
C VAL A 2 5.10 5.95 6.71
N GLU A 3 3.86 6.34 6.93
CA GLU A 3 2.72 5.44 7.04
C GLU A 3 2.10 5.21 5.65
N TRP A 4 2.11 3.96 5.23
CA TRP A 4 1.57 3.49 3.96
C TRP A 4 0.25 2.78 4.15
N PHE A 5 -0.61 2.93 3.14
CA PHE A 5 -1.88 2.28 3.03
C PHE A 5 -1.96 1.61 1.67
N TYR A 6 -2.71 0.52 1.58
CA TYR A 6 -3.00 -0.12 0.30
C TYR A 6 -4.48 -0.49 0.22
N GLY A 7 -5.06 -0.38 -0.97
CA GLY A 7 -6.43 -0.70 -1.31
C GLY A 7 -6.46 -2.00 -2.10
N LYS A 8 -7.11 -3.01 -1.54
CA LYS A 8 -7.28 -4.33 -2.15
C LYS A 8 -8.73 -4.76 -2.04
N GLU A 9 -9.29 -5.27 -3.13
CA GLU A 9 -10.69 -5.77 -3.19
C GLU A 9 -11.74 -4.74 -2.70
N GLY A 10 -11.46 -3.45 -2.90
CA GLY A 10 -12.34 -2.36 -2.45
C GLY A 10 -12.24 -2.02 -0.96
N GLN A 11 -11.30 -2.64 -0.24
CA GLN A 11 -11.02 -2.33 1.17
C GLN A 11 -9.64 -1.68 1.32
N GLN A 12 -9.54 -0.71 2.22
CA GLN A 12 -8.28 -0.07 2.58
C GLN A 12 -7.65 -0.78 3.79
N TYR A 13 -6.35 -1.02 3.71
CA TYR A 13 -5.51 -1.63 4.74
C TYR A 13 -4.35 -0.70 5.10
N GLY A 14 -3.97 -0.68 6.37
CA GLY A 14 -2.92 0.18 6.92
C GLY A 14 -3.38 0.95 8.17
N PRO A 15 -2.53 1.84 8.73
CA PRO A 15 -1.19 2.18 8.26
C PRO A 15 -0.16 1.06 8.51
N ILE A 16 0.75 0.87 7.57
CA ILE A 16 1.92 0.00 7.68
C ILE A 16 3.18 0.79 7.30
N ASP A 17 4.35 0.35 7.75
CA ASP A 17 5.61 0.96 7.31
C ASP A 17 6.02 0.50 5.90
N GLU A 18 6.96 1.21 5.29
CA GLU A 18 7.44 0.90 3.93
C GLU A 18 8.03 -0.51 3.81
N VAL A 19 8.70 -1.02 4.85
CA VAL A 19 9.31 -2.36 4.82
C VAL A 19 8.21 -3.42 4.78
N THR A 20 7.17 -3.26 5.59
CA THR A 20 5.98 -4.13 5.56
C THR A 20 5.26 -4.04 4.22
N LEU A 21 5.11 -2.84 3.64
CA LEU A 21 4.49 -2.69 2.31
C LEU A 21 5.28 -3.44 1.23
N ARG A 22 6.60 -3.25 1.18
CA ARG A 22 7.48 -3.95 0.23
C ARG A 22 7.44 -5.46 0.42
N ALA A 23 7.38 -5.94 1.67
CA ALA A 23 7.25 -7.36 1.96
C ALA A 23 5.93 -7.91 1.39
N ARG A 24 4.80 -7.20 1.57
CA ARG A 24 3.49 -7.62 1.03
C ARG A 24 3.44 -7.58 -0.50
N ILE A 25 4.13 -6.64 -1.14
CA ILE A 25 4.30 -6.64 -2.60
C ILE A 25 5.13 -7.87 -3.02
N ALA A 26 6.22 -8.17 -2.32
CA ALA A 26 7.09 -9.31 -2.62
C ALA A 26 6.40 -10.67 -2.40
N THR A 27 5.49 -10.78 -1.44
CA THR A 27 4.69 -12.00 -1.24
C THR A 27 3.52 -12.13 -2.24
N GLY A 28 3.26 -11.10 -3.04
CA GLY A 28 2.12 -11.03 -3.96
C GLY A 28 0.78 -10.75 -3.26
N GLU A 29 0.81 -10.30 -2.00
CA GLU A 29 -0.40 -9.85 -1.31
C GLU A 29 -0.93 -8.54 -1.90
N ILE A 30 -0.02 -7.64 -2.30
CA ILE A 30 -0.31 -6.41 -3.05
C ILE A 30 0.21 -6.60 -4.46
N GLY A 31 -0.68 -6.65 -5.44
CA GLY A 31 -0.37 -6.74 -6.86
C GLY A 31 -0.31 -5.37 -7.52
N SER A 32 0.12 -5.35 -8.80
CA SER A 32 0.23 -4.14 -9.62
C SER A 32 -1.10 -3.47 -10.01
N GLN A 33 -2.22 -3.98 -9.50
CA GLN A 33 -3.56 -3.41 -9.69
C GLN A 33 -4.12 -2.88 -8.36
N ASP A 34 -3.48 -3.22 -7.24
CA ASP A 34 -3.86 -2.74 -5.93
C ASP A 34 -3.30 -1.34 -5.74
N LEU A 35 -4.12 -0.46 -5.20
CA LEU A 35 -3.75 0.93 -5.01
C LEU A 35 -2.89 1.06 -3.75
N VAL A 36 -1.83 1.85 -3.78
CA VAL A 36 -1.04 2.23 -2.61
C VAL A 36 -1.04 3.74 -2.43
N TRP A 37 -0.98 4.18 -1.19
CA TRP A 37 -0.90 5.59 -0.85
C TRP A 37 -0.11 5.77 0.44
N HIS A 38 0.53 6.92 0.60
CA HIS A 38 1.11 7.33 1.87
C HIS A 38 0.92 8.82 2.09
N GLU A 39 1.08 9.25 3.33
CA GLU A 39 1.07 10.68 3.66
C GLU A 39 2.14 11.41 2.85
N GLY A 40 1.71 12.38 2.03
CA GLY A 40 2.55 13.13 1.08
C GLY A 40 2.33 12.77 -0.40
N MET A 41 1.58 11.71 -0.71
CA MET A 41 1.10 11.46 -2.07
C MET A 41 -0.15 12.28 -2.39
N ASP A 42 -0.19 12.83 -3.60
CA ASP A 42 -1.33 13.58 -4.13
C ASP A 42 -2.60 12.72 -4.24
N SER A 43 -2.45 11.43 -4.55
CA SER A 43 -3.54 10.47 -4.74
C SER A 43 -3.01 9.03 -4.69
N TRP A 44 -3.91 8.07 -4.48
CA TRP A 44 -3.62 6.64 -4.57
C TRP A 44 -3.04 6.24 -5.93
N LYS A 45 -2.05 5.35 -5.95
CA LYS A 45 -1.40 4.88 -7.19
C LYS A 45 -1.33 3.34 -7.23
N PRO A 46 -1.61 2.70 -8.37
CA PRO A 46 -1.39 1.26 -8.54
C PRO A 46 0.10 0.90 -8.66
#